data_AF-A0A3D3BMY7-F1
#
_entry.id   AF-A0A3D3BMY7-F1
#
_cell.length_a   1.000
_cell.length_b   1.000
_cell.length_c   1.000
_cell.angle_alpha   90.00
_cell.angle_beta   90.00
_cell.angle_gamma   90.00
#
_symmetry.space_group_name_H-M   'P 1'
#
loop_
_entity.id
_entity.type
_entity.pdbx_description
1 polymer ?
#
loop_
_entity_poly.entity_id
_entity_poly.type
_entity_poly.pdbx_seq_one_letter_code
_entity_poly.pdbx_strand_id
1 'polypeptide(L)' 'GGCGMVNPRVLTAVGIDTDVYRGFAFGMGIERTLMFRNSVTDMRDMVEGDVRFTTAFGVDA' A
#
# COMPACT_ATOMS: atom_id res chain seq x y z
N GLY A 1 -2.29 -7.32 0.17
CA GLY A 1 -1.03 -6.73 0.65
C GLY A 1 -0.14 -7.83 1.19
N GLY A 2 0.87 -7.48 1.98
CA GLY A 2 1.73 -8.43 2.69
C GLY A 2 2.20 -7.87 4.03
N CYS A 3 2.50 -8.74 4.97
CA CYS A 3 3.10 -8.38 6.26
C CYS A 3 4.05 -9.45 6.75
N GLY A 4 4.92 -9.11 7.70
CA GLY A 4 5.84 -10.06 8.31
C GLY A 4 6.78 -9.42 9.32
N MET A 5 7.53 -10.28 10.03
CA MET A 5 8.59 -9.83 10.91
C MET A 5 9.74 -9.25 10.08
N VAL A 6 10.28 -8.11 10.54
CA VAL A 6 11.44 -7.48 9.92
C VAL A 6 12.64 -8.40 10.09
N ASN A 7 13.35 -8.66 8.99
CA ASN A 7 14.55 -9.47 9.01
C ASN A 7 15.61 -8.81 9.93
N PRO A 8 16.22 -9.55 10.88
CA PRO A 8 17.25 -9.01 11.77
C PRO A 8 18.38 -8.25 11.04
N ARG A 9 18.78 -8.70 9.84
CA ARG A 9 19.80 -8.01 9.03
C ARG A 9 19.42 -6.58 8.64
N VAL A 10 18.13 -6.28 8.49
CA VAL A 10 17.62 -4.93 8.21
C VAL A 10 17.78 -4.03 9.42
N LEU A 11 17.49 -4.54 10.62
CA LEU A 11 17.66 -3.82 11.87
C LEU A 11 19.15 -3.56 12.15
N THR A 12 20.00 -4.58 11.98
CA THR A 12 21.46 -4.43 12.12
C THR A 12 22.04 -3.40 11.14
N ALA A 13 21.55 -3.35 9.89
CA ALA A 13 22.03 -2.40 8.88
C ALA A 13 21.78 -0.93 9.26
N VAL A 14 20.82 -0.64 10.14
CA VAL A 14 20.52 0.71 10.65
C VAL A 14 20.96 0.91 12.10
N GLY A 15 21.79 0.01 12.63
CA GLY A 15 22.36 0.13 13.98
C GLY A 15 21.42 -0.26 15.13
N ILE A 16 20.36 -1.03 14.86
CA ILE A 16 19.43 -1.51 15.88
C ILE A 16 19.86 -2.91 16.36
N ASP A 17 19.99 -3.07 17.68
CA ASP A 17 20.27 -4.36 18.34
C ASP A 17 19.03 -5.28 18.30
N THR A 18 19.20 -6.45 17.68
CA THR A 18 18.13 -7.43 17.45
C THR A 18 17.83 -8.35 18.63
N ASP A 19 18.69 -8.36 19.65
CA ASP A 19 18.45 -9.11 20.89
C ASP A 19 17.51 -8.35 21.83
N VAL A 20 17.52 -7.02 21.74
CA VAL A 20 16.63 -6.13 22.50
C VAL A 20 15.38 -5.76 21.70
N TYR A 21 15.52 -5.53 20.39
CA TYR A 21 14.43 -5.01 19.55
C TYR A 21 14.00 -5.96 18.44
N ARG A 22 12.69 -6.06 18.24
CA ARG A 22 12.07 -6.72 17.08
C ARG A 22 11.07 -5.79 16.40
N GLY A 23 10.89 -5.98 15.10
CA GLY A 23 9.96 -5.19 14.29
C GLY A 23 9.04 -6.06 13.45
N PHE A 24 7.86 -5.55 13.14
CA PHE A 24 7.00 -6.07 12.09
C PHE A 24 6.83 -4.98 11.02
N ALA A 25 6.59 -5.38 9.78
CA ALA A 25 6.30 -4.48 8.68
C ALA A 25 5.12 -5.00 7.87
N PHE A 26 4.39 -4.09 7.25
CA PHE A 26 3.32 -4.41 6.32
C PHE A 26 3.28 -3.42 5.17
N GLY A 27 2.68 -3.84 4.06
CA GLY A 27 2.51 -3.03 2.86
C GLY A 27 1.23 -3.41 2.13
N MET A 28 0.54 -2.38 1.65
CA MET A 28 -0.65 -2.53 0.83
C MET A 28 -0.57 -1.51 -0.32
N GLY A 29 -0.83 -1.96 -1.55
CA GLY A 29 -0.99 -1.07 -2.69
C GLY A 29 -2.40 -0.49 -2.68
N ILE A 30 -2.50 0.83 -2.70
CA ILE A 30 -3.77 1.56 -2.61
C ILE A 30 -4.62 1.28 -3.85
N GLU A 31 -3.99 1.26 -5.03
CA GLU A 31 -4.62 1.02 -6.33
C GLU A 31 -5.26 -0.37 -6.37
N ARG A 32 -4.53 -1.39 -5.91
CA ARG A 32 -5.03 -2.76 -5.87
C ARG A 32 -6.22 -2.92 -4.91
N THR A 33 -6.20 -2.20 -3.78
CA THR A 33 -7.31 -2.18 -2.84
C THR A 33 -8.52 -1.43 -3.40
N LEU A 34 -8.30 -0.31 -4.11
CA LEU A 34 -9.36 0.46 -4.76
C LEU A 34 -10.04 -0.35 -5.87
N MET A 35 -9.27 -1.06 -6.70
CA MET A 35 -9.80 -1.92 -7.76
C MET A 35 -10.70 -3.03 -7.20
N PHE A 36 -10.26 -3.70 -6.13
CA PHE A 36 -11.08 -4.74 -5.49
C PHE A 36 -12.33 -4.17 -4.81
N ARG A 37 -12.20 -3.04 -4.12
CA ARG A 37 -13.31 -2.42 -3.38
C ARG A 37 -14.39 -1.86 -4.30
N ASN A 38 -13.99 -1.24 -5.41
CA ASN A 38 -14.90 -0.52 -6.32
C ASN A 38 -15.14 -1.27 -7.64
N SER A 39 -14.69 -2.52 -7.76
CA SER A 39 -14.78 -3.35 -8.98
C SER A 39 -14.26 -2.63 -10.24
N VAL A 40 -13.25 -1.78 -10.09
CA VAL A 40 -12.61 -1.09 -11.21
C VAL A 40 -11.81 -2.13 -11.99
N THR A 41 -12.19 -2.33 -13.25
CA THR A 41 -11.66 -3.37 -14.12
C THR A 41 -10.30 -3.03 -14.75
N ASP A 42 -9.95 -1.75 -14.88
CA ASP A 42 -8.66 -1.31 -15.42
C ASP A 42 -7.97 -0.29 -14.50
N MET A 43 -6.68 -0.52 -14.25
CA MET A 43 -5.85 0.37 -13.44
C MET A 43 -5.55 1.68 -14.19
N ARG A 44 -5.66 1.69 -15.52
CA ARG A 44 -5.39 2.88 -16.36
C ARG A 44 -6.37 4.02 -16.09
N ASP A 45 -7.62 3.68 -15.79
CA ASP A 45 -8.67 4.65 -15.44
C ASP A 45 -8.26 5.51 -14.23
N MET A 46 -7.39 4.98 -13.35
CA MET A 46 -6.88 5.68 -12.18
C MET A 46 -5.72 6.64 -12.47
N VAL A 47 -4.95 6.42 -13.54
CA VAL A 47 -3.71 7.16 -13.82
C VAL A 47 -3.79 8.03 -15.07
N GLU A 48 -4.76 7.79 -15.96
CA GLU A 48 -4.98 8.59 -17.18
C GLU A 48 -5.60 9.97 -16.89
N GLY A 49 -6.18 10.17 -15.71
CA GLY A 49 -6.70 11.48 -15.28
C GLY A 49 -8.01 11.90 -15.94
N ASP A 50 -8.83 10.96 -16.39
CA ASP A 50 -10.14 11.25 -16.96
C ASP A 50 -11.12 11.75 -15.89
N VAL A 51 -11.68 12.95 -16.10
CA VAL A 51 -12.65 13.59 -15.20
C VAL A 51 -13.89 12.72 -14.95
N ARG A 52 -14.26 11.84 -15.89
CA ARG A 52 -15.39 10.91 -15.75
C ARG A 52 -15.15 9.88 -14.65
N PHE A 53 -13.90 9.45 -14.47
CA PHE A 53 -13.50 8.54 -13.40
C PHE A 53 -13.59 9.24 -12.04
N THR A 54 -12.98 10.42 -11.90
CA THR A 54 -12.97 11.17 -10.63
C THR A 54 -14.36 11.64 -10.21
N THR A 55 -15.23 12.01 -11.16
CA THR A 55 -16.61 12.47 -10.86
C THR A 55 -17.45 11.37 -10.21
N ALA A 56 -17.21 10.10 -10.54
CA ALA A 56 -17.92 8.97 -9.93
C ALA A 56 -17.61 8.79 -8.43
N PHE A 57 -16.48 9.34 -7.96
CA PHE A 57 -16.09 9.32 -6.55
C PHE A 57 -16.54 10.57 -5.76
N GLY A 58 -17.14 11.57 -6.41
CA GLY A 58 -17.65 12.77 -5.72
C GLY A 58 -16.54 13.61 -5.05
N VAL A 59 -16.96 14.66 -4.35
CA VAL A 59 -16.04 15.65 -3.73
C VAL A 59 -15.64 15.30 -2.28
N ASP A 60 -16.35 14.37 -1.65
CA ASP A 60 -16.27 14.08 -0.21
C ASP A 60 -16.03 12.58 0.13
N ALA A 61 -15.70 11.73 -0.84
CA ALA A 61 -15.50 10.29 -0.62
C ALA A 61 -14.05 9.89 -0.29
#